data_AF-A0A535VQW0-F1
#
_entry.id   AF-A0A535VQW0-F1
#
_cell.length_a   1.000
_cell.length_b   1.000
_cell.length_c   1.000
_cell.angle_alpha   90.00
_cell.angle_beta   90.00
_cell.angle_gamma   90.00
#
_symmetry.space_group_name_H-M   'P 1'
#
loop_
_entity.id
_entity.type
_entity.pdbx_description
1 polymer ?
#
loop_
_entity_poly.entity_id
_entity_poly.type
_entity_poly.pdbx_seq_one_letter_code
_entity_poly.pdbx_strand_id
1 'polypeptide(L)'
;MNSSSRFVVRSVAWIGVAMLIIVLFHIGGSTIALRVGQFSPLTGAFIGGMLTLTCVILPIGRREATEPWLRNEQLGWILIGCGVIMWGLGESFWRYYVSIGESPFPSLADIGYFSFPLLVFTGLLLQPSSGTGRKRLLLLLDSLICMGSILAIAWYLLLGSLAQAPGEANIAKFLGLYYPISDTALLSCVLFLLLRGQGRAYQATARRVSLLVMGLGLCFFVFSDFLFNVQQNAGTYVEATWIDLGWPYGMMTIGIAACLRRFLPVTPKEVIEQRMRDRAEDVSFGLPQFAPYMLLSFLFFVLTLNVLSTDPGQLAIRPVLLLATLGVVGLVVIRQVLTLRDNARLTRQQAESLEDLQVANRRIEEQSRMIAIHNAELEQGIEHLKDVQANLANGNVHARARLASGALLPLAASLNLMADRLIRLWQTSIYAQRLVNALGELCTALDNHWKGERLIIPESCNELVEMHHLLRSMHIDTLSTRSHPINHPATHPVTQPLSHESSGHPFTPRPVTNLFSSQHGLEQQREGPSPLPGFPRRPMSAPLQANLPKSDEMKRN
;
A
#
# COMPACT_ATOMS: atom_id res chain seq x y z
N MET A 1 14.98 -15.56 15.41
CA MET A 1 16.14 -16.46 15.58
C MET A 1 15.80 -17.63 16.49
N ASN A 2 15.80 -18.82 15.91
CA ASN A 2 15.60 -20.10 16.62
C ASN A 2 16.83 -20.44 17.47
N SER A 3 16.72 -21.42 18.38
CA SER A 3 17.80 -21.78 19.31
C SER A 3 19.11 -22.10 18.57
N SER A 4 19.05 -22.96 17.55
CA SER A 4 20.22 -23.38 16.75
C SER A 4 20.93 -22.20 16.06
N SER A 5 20.18 -21.23 15.51
CA SER A 5 20.77 -20.02 14.91
C SER A 5 21.47 -19.12 15.94
N ARG A 6 20.95 -19.07 17.18
CA ARG A 6 21.62 -18.37 18.31
C ARG A 6 22.85 -19.13 18.79
N PHE A 7 22.83 -20.45 18.76
CA PHE A 7 24.00 -21.29 19.05
C PHE A 7 25.12 -21.03 18.03
N VAL A 8 24.85 -21.15 16.72
CA VAL A 8 25.86 -20.94 15.67
C VAL A 8 26.53 -19.55 15.77
N VAL A 9 25.75 -18.47 15.89
CA VAL A 9 26.32 -17.12 16.02
C VAL A 9 27.16 -16.97 17.30
N ARG A 10 26.76 -17.61 18.42
CA ARG A 10 27.56 -17.64 19.65
C ARG A 10 28.84 -18.47 19.48
N SER A 11 28.79 -19.61 18.81
CA SER A 11 29.98 -20.45 18.54
C SER A 11 31.00 -19.71 17.68
N VAL A 12 30.57 -19.02 16.62
CA VAL A 12 31.47 -18.20 15.78
C VAL A 12 32.09 -17.05 16.58
N ALA A 13 31.31 -16.37 17.42
CA ALA A 13 31.84 -15.34 18.33
C ALA A 13 32.85 -15.91 19.34
N TRP A 14 32.57 -17.06 19.96
CA TRP A 14 33.49 -17.73 20.88
C TRP A 14 34.78 -18.20 20.23
N ILE A 15 34.74 -18.70 18.98
CA ILE A 15 35.93 -19.04 18.20
C ILE A 15 36.80 -17.79 18.00
N GLY A 16 36.20 -16.68 17.58
CA GLY A 16 36.92 -15.40 17.42
C GLY A 16 37.52 -14.88 18.74
N VAL A 17 36.79 -14.98 19.85
CA VAL A 17 37.31 -14.60 21.19
C VAL A 17 38.46 -15.51 21.61
N ALA A 18 38.38 -16.82 21.35
CA ALA A 18 39.46 -17.76 21.64
C ALA A 18 40.73 -17.47 20.82
N MET A 19 40.61 -17.18 19.53
CA MET A 19 41.73 -16.79 18.66
C MET A 19 42.47 -15.56 19.22
N LEU A 20 41.74 -14.50 19.56
CA LEU A 20 42.28 -13.27 20.13
C LEU A 20 42.97 -13.49 21.48
N ILE A 21 42.35 -14.27 22.37
CA ILE A 21 42.94 -14.60 23.67
C ILE A 21 44.24 -15.40 23.51
N ILE A 22 44.27 -16.39 22.61
CA ILE A 22 45.46 -17.21 22.35
C ILE A 22 46.59 -16.37 21.74
N VAL A 23 46.30 -15.52 20.75
CA VAL A 23 47.32 -14.69 20.07
C VAL A 23 47.83 -13.55 20.96
N LEU A 24 46.97 -12.82 21.69
CA LEU A 24 47.42 -11.75 22.58
C LEU A 24 48.20 -12.31 23.79
N PHE A 25 47.58 -13.19 24.57
CA PHE A 25 48.15 -13.67 25.84
C PHE A 25 49.08 -14.89 25.67
N HIS A 26 49.37 -15.30 24.43
CA HIS A 26 50.25 -16.40 24.08
C HIS A 26 49.89 -17.73 24.78
N ILE A 27 48.59 -17.98 24.96
CA ILE A 27 48.09 -19.13 25.73
C ILE A 27 48.41 -20.44 25.01
N GLY A 28 49.04 -21.37 25.74
CA GLY A 28 49.62 -22.59 25.17
C GLY A 28 51.07 -22.42 24.68
N GLY A 29 51.67 -21.24 24.87
CA GLY A 29 53.03 -20.93 24.45
C GLY A 29 53.12 -20.38 23.03
N SER A 30 54.26 -19.76 22.71
CA SER A 30 54.51 -19.06 21.45
C SER A 30 54.23 -19.91 20.21
N THR A 31 54.59 -21.20 20.21
CA THR A 31 54.33 -22.11 19.08
C THR A 31 52.83 -22.32 18.80
N ILE A 32 51.97 -22.28 19.82
CA ILE A 32 50.52 -22.40 19.65
C ILE A 32 49.94 -21.05 19.22
N ALA A 33 50.38 -19.95 19.83
CA ALA A 33 49.98 -18.59 19.45
C ALA A 33 50.30 -18.30 17.97
N LEU A 34 51.54 -18.59 17.53
CA LEU A 34 51.99 -18.42 16.16
C LEU A 34 51.14 -19.23 15.17
N ARG A 35 50.91 -20.52 15.44
CA ARG A 35 50.08 -21.38 14.57
C ARG A 35 48.63 -20.91 14.52
N VAL A 36 48.05 -20.50 15.65
CA VAL A 36 46.68 -19.96 15.67
C VAL A 36 46.60 -18.66 14.88
N GLY A 37 47.58 -17.77 14.98
CA GLY A 37 47.67 -16.57 14.14
C GLY A 37 47.78 -16.92 12.65
N GLN A 38 48.79 -17.70 12.23
CA GLN A 38 49.03 -18.09 10.84
C GLN A 38 47.84 -18.79 10.16
N PHE A 39 47.09 -19.63 10.89
CA PHE A 39 45.92 -20.33 10.35
C PHE A 39 44.57 -19.63 10.66
N SER A 40 44.58 -18.50 11.38
CA SER A 40 43.35 -17.76 11.66
C SER A 40 42.68 -17.19 10.40
N PRO A 41 43.35 -16.56 9.42
CA PRO A 41 42.69 -16.00 8.25
C PRO A 41 42.02 -17.08 7.40
N LEU A 42 42.73 -18.20 7.19
CA LEU A 42 42.25 -19.39 6.50
C LEU A 42 40.96 -19.94 7.15
N THR A 43 40.98 -20.14 8.47
CA THR A 43 39.81 -20.69 9.18
C THR A 43 38.65 -19.71 9.23
N GLY A 44 38.90 -18.41 9.41
CA GLY A 44 37.86 -17.37 9.37
C GLY A 44 37.23 -17.21 7.99
N ALA A 45 38.01 -17.37 6.90
CA ALA A 45 37.51 -17.40 5.54
C ALA A 45 36.56 -18.58 5.31
N PHE A 46 36.98 -19.80 5.62
CA PHE A 46 36.09 -20.97 5.44
C PHE A 46 34.86 -20.92 6.35
N ILE A 47 34.98 -20.48 7.61
CA ILE A 47 33.83 -20.29 8.51
C ILE A 47 32.87 -19.23 7.93
N GLY A 48 33.38 -18.05 7.56
CA GLY A 48 32.57 -16.94 7.05
C GLY A 48 31.87 -17.25 5.73
N GLY A 49 32.61 -17.84 4.78
CA GLY A 49 32.12 -18.20 3.45
C GLY A 49 31.11 -19.35 3.50
N MET A 50 31.42 -20.44 4.20
CA MET A 50 30.49 -21.57 4.33
C MET A 50 29.22 -21.17 5.10
N LEU A 51 29.34 -20.36 6.16
CA LEU A 51 28.18 -19.84 6.88
C LEU A 51 27.31 -18.95 5.98
N THR A 52 27.92 -18.08 5.17
CA THR A 52 27.22 -17.24 4.19
C THR A 52 26.44 -18.08 3.19
N LEU A 53 27.12 -19.00 2.48
CA LEU A 53 26.50 -19.85 1.46
C LEU A 53 25.39 -20.73 2.05
N THR A 54 25.64 -21.35 3.21
CA THR A 54 24.65 -22.15 3.93
C THR A 54 23.40 -21.34 4.29
N CYS A 55 23.55 -20.10 4.77
CA CYS A 55 22.40 -19.27 5.11
C CYS A 55 21.51 -18.91 3.91
N VAL A 56 22.08 -18.75 2.70
CA VAL A 56 21.29 -18.46 1.49
C VAL A 56 20.64 -19.72 0.90
N ILE A 57 21.35 -20.84 0.91
CA ILE A 57 20.89 -22.12 0.34
C ILE A 57 19.84 -22.78 1.23
N LEU A 58 19.90 -22.62 2.56
CA LEU A 58 18.94 -23.22 3.50
C LEU A 58 17.49 -22.74 3.23
N PRO A 59 16.59 -23.62 2.76
CA PRO A 59 15.24 -23.25 2.34
C PRO A 59 14.44 -22.67 3.51
N ILE A 60 13.58 -21.68 3.23
CA ILE A 60 12.70 -21.09 4.24
C ILE A 60 11.55 -22.05 4.52
N GLY A 61 11.48 -22.56 5.75
CA GLY A 61 10.40 -23.46 6.15
C GLY A 61 9.06 -22.71 6.23
N ARG A 62 7.95 -23.34 5.82
CA ARG A 62 6.60 -22.71 5.84
C ARG A 62 6.11 -22.24 7.23
N ARG A 63 6.81 -22.60 8.31
CA ARG A 63 6.56 -22.16 9.69
C ARG A 63 7.52 -21.07 10.18
N GLU A 64 8.50 -20.67 9.37
CA GLU A 64 9.48 -19.63 9.73
C GLU A 64 8.96 -18.25 9.33
N ALA A 65 8.61 -17.43 10.31
CA ALA A 65 8.26 -16.02 10.10
C ALA A 65 9.51 -15.17 9.84
N THR A 66 10.21 -15.42 8.73
CA THR A 66 11.43 -14.73 8.28
C THR A 66 11.25 -14.06 6.91
N GLU A 67 11.87 -12.90 6.70
CA GLU A 67 11.78 -12.13 5.44
C GLU A 67 12.23 -12.97 4.24
N PRO A 68 11.36 -13.21 3.22
CA PRO A 68 11.76 -13.96 2.04
C PRO A 68 12.92 -13.26 1.31
N TRP A 69 13.81 -14.06 0.74
CA TRP A 69 14.88 -13.53 -0.10
C TRP A 69 14.32 -13.03 -1.44
N LEU A 70 14.77 -11.87 -1.89
CA LEU A 70 14.53 -11.41 -3.26
C LEU A 70 15.53 -12.07 -4.22
N ARG A 71 15.15 -12.40 -5.47
CA ARG A 71 16.05 -13.13 -6.41
C ARG A 71 17.44 -12.48 -6.56
N ASN A 72 17.50 -11.16 -6.66
CA ASN A 72 18.75 -10.42 -6.73
C ASN A 72 19.53 -10.44 -5.40
N GLU A 73 18.82 -10.41 -4.28
CA GLU A 73 19.40 -10.48 -2.93
C GLU A 73 20.05 -11.86 -2.70
N GLN A 74 19.42 -12.95 -3.12
CA GLN A 74 20.03 -14.30 -3.09
C GLN A 74 21.33 -14.35 -3.89
N LEU A 75 21.30 -13.90 -5.15
CA LEU A 75 22.48 -13.82 -6.00
C LEU A 75 23.57 -12.96 -5.34
N GLY A 76 23.20 -11.83 -4.72
CA GLY A 76 24.13 -10.96 -4.03
C GLY A 76 24.85 -11.64 -2.86
N TRP A 77 24.12 -12.37 -2.01
CA TRP A 77 24.71 -13.12 -0.90
C TRP A 77 25.45 -14.39 -1.34
N ILE A 78 25.08 -15.03 -2.45
CA ILE A 78 25.87 -16.09 -3.07
C ILE A 78 27.23 -15.54 -3.52
N LEU A 79 27.26 -14.41 -4.23
CA LEU A 79 28.51 -13.78 -4.66
C LEU A 79 29.40 -13.37 -3.46
N ILE A 80 28.82 -12.79 -2.40
CA ILE A 80 29.57 -12.50 -1.16
C ILE A 80 30.17 -13.77 -0.57
N GLY A 81 29.40 -14.86 -0.45
CA GLY A 81 29.88 -16.14 0.07
C GLY A 81 30.98 -16.76 -0.79
N CYS A 82 30.82 -16.75 -2.12
CA CYS A 82 31.83 -17.21 -3.07
C CYS A 82 33.10 -16.34 -3.02
N GLY A 83 32.99 -15.02 -2.83
CA GLY A 83 34.13 -14.13 -2.65
C GLY A 83 34.96 -14.49 -1.42
N VAL A 84 34.30 -14.69 -0.27
CA VAL A 84 34.97 -15.11 0.98
C VAL A 84 35.63 -16.49 0.84
N ILE A 85 35.01 -17.44 0.12
CA ILE A 85 35.63 -18.74 -0.18
C ILE A 85 36.83 -18.59 -1.13
N MET A 86 36.76 -17.73 -2.15
CA MET A 86 37.89 -17.46 -3.04
C MET A 86 39.08 -16.85 -2.29
N TRP A 87 38.83 -15.95 -1.31
CA TRP A 87 39.88 -15.46 -0.43
C TRP A 87 40.55 -16.60 0.35
N GLY A 88 39.77 -17.50 0.95
CA GLY A 88 40.29 -18.67 1.68
C GLY A 88 41.04 -19.68 0.78
N LEU A 89 40.68 -19.78 -0.50
CA LEU A 89 41.45 -20.55 -1.49
C LEU A 89 42.77 -19.85 -1.84
N GLY A 90 42.78 -18.51 -1.94
CA GLY A 90 44.01 -17.72 -2.07
C GLY A 90 44.96 -17.96 -0.90
N GLU A 91 44.45 -17.85 0.33
CA GLU A 91 45.21 -18.13 1.54
C GLU A 91 45.71 -19.59 1.61
N SER A 92 44.96 -20.54 1.03
CA SER A 92 45.41 -21.94 0.93
C SER A 92 46.67 -22.07 0.07
N PHE A 93 46.75 -21.34 -1.05
CA PHE A 93 47.96 -21.30 -1.87
C PHE A 93 49.09 -20.51 -1.19
N TRP A 94 48.77 -19.39 -0.53
CA TRP A 94 49.78 -18.59 0.19
C TRP A 94 50.46 -19.39 1.31
N ARG A 95 49.68 -20.08 2.15
CA ARG A 95 50.21 -20.98 3.18
C ARG A 95 51.04 -22.13 2.61
N TYR A 96 50.72 -22.61 1.40
CA TYR A 96 51.55 -23.59 0.70
C TYR A 96 52.92 -23.01 0.29
N TYR A 97 52.97 -21.83 -0.34
CA TYR A 97 54.24 -21.17 -0.70
C TYR A 97 55.11 -20.89 0.53
N VAL A 98 54.52 -20.32 1.59
CA VAL A 98 55.23 -20.08 2.86
C VAL A 98 55.76 -21.40 3.46
N SER A 99 55.05 -22.52 3.31
CA SER A 99 55.50 -23.82 3.81
C SER A 99 56.70 -24.43 3.07
N ILE A 100 56.95 -24.02 1.83
CA ILE A 100 58.14 -24.40 1.05
C ILE A 100 59.26 -23.33 1.10
N GLY A 101 59.06 -22.25 1.87
CA GLY A 101 60.02 -21.17 2.03
C GLY A 101 60.00 -20.13 0.89
N GLU A 102 58.99 -20.15 0.04
CA GLU A 102 58.82 -19.20 -1.07
C GLU A 102 57.81 -18.09 -0.70
N SER A 103 58.04 -16.90 -1.24
CA SER A 103 57.11 -15.76 -1.18
C SER A 103 56.98 -15.14 -2.57
N PRO A 104 56.33 -15.84 -3.52
CA PRO A 104 56.19 -15.36 -4.89
C PRO A 104 55.14 -14.25 -4.95
N PHE A 105 55.44 -13.16 -5.66
CA PHE A 105 54.49 -12.09 -5.94
C PHE A 105 54.72 -11.53 -7.36
N PRO A 106 53.73 -11.58 -8.27
CA PRO A 106 52.41 -12.20 -8.13
C PRO A 106 52.43 -13.74 -8.08
N SER A 107 51.34 -14.34 -7.59
CA SER A 107 51.20 -15.79 -7.36
C SER A 107 49.81 -16.33 -7.74
N LEU A 108 49.58 -17.64 -7.52
CA LEU A 108 48.23 -18.22 -7.57
C LEU A 108 47.33 -17.76 -6.41
N ALA A 109 47.89 -17.31 -5.28
CA ALA A 109 47.12 -16.80 -4.14
C ALA A 109 46.38 -15.51 -4.49
N ASP A 110 47.04 -14.62 -5.26
CA ASP A 110 46.50 -13.36 -5.74
C ASP A 110 45.22 -13.53 -6.56
N ILE A 111 45.00 -14.66 -7.23
CA ILE A 111 43.73 -14.92 -7.94
C ILE A 111 42.56 -15.00 -6.97
N GLY A 112 42.77 -15.60 -5.79
CA GLY A 112 41.78 -15.69 -4.72
C GLY A 112 41.52 -14.34 -4.07
N TYR A 113 42.59 -13.64 -3.69
CA TYR A 113 42.53 -12.30 -3.10
C TYR A 113 41.91 -11.27 -4.05
N PHE A 114 42.25 -11.28 -5.35
CA PHE A 114 41.67 -10.43 -6.38
C PHE A 114 40.17 -10.70 -6.61
N SER A 115 39.75 -11.97 -6.53
CA SER A 115 38.35 -12.37 -6.72
C SER A 115 37.44 -11.93 -5.58
N PHE A 116 37.94 -11.86 -4.34
CA PHE A 116 37.17 -11.47 -3.15
C PHE A 116 36.41 -10.14 -3.32
N PRO A 117 37.06 -8.99 -3.54
CA PRO A 117 36.37 -7.70 -3.54
C PRO A 117 35.47 -7.53 -4.77
N LEU A 118 35.79 -8.12 -5.94
CA LEU A 118 34.89 -8.09 -7.11
C LEU A 118 33.55 -8.77 -6.81
N LEU A 119 33.61 -9.96 -6.21
CA LEU A 119 32.44 -10.77 -5.89
C LEU A 119 31.63 -10.12 -4.75
N VAL A 120 32.29 -9.61 -3.70
CA VAL A 120 31.62 -8.91 -2.60
C VAL A 120 31.01 -7.58 -3.05
N PHE A 121 31.72 -6.75 -3.83
CA PHE A 121 31.20 -5.47 -4.36
C PHE A 121 30.01 -5.69 -5.28
N THR A 122 30.08 -6.66 -6.19
CA THR A 122 28.94 -7.04 -7.04
C THR A 122 27.77 -7.55 -6.18
N GLY A 123 28.06 -8.32 -5.12
CA GLY A 123 27.06 -8.82 -4.20
C GLY A 123 26.39 -7.75 -3.33
N LEU A 124 27.10 -6.66 -3.02
CA LEU A 124 26.57 -5.45 -2.39
C LEU A 124 25.66 -4.67 -3.37
N LEU A 125 26.07 -4.48 -4.63
CA LEU A 125 25.25 -3.78 -5.65
C LEU A 125 23.91 -4.49 -5.97
N LEU A 126 23.84 -5.82 -5.77
CA LEU A 126 22.62 -6.60 -5.96
C LEU A 126 21.62 -6.51 -4.78
N GLN A 127 22.04 -5.99 -3.62
CA GLN A 127 21.18 -5.82 -2.43
C GLN A 127 19.94 -4.94 -2.73
N PRO A 128 18.84 -5.10 -1.98
CA PRO A 128 17.56 -4.49 -2.32
C PRO A 128 17.46 -2.99 -2.04
N SER A 129 17.92 -2.18 -3.00
CA SER A 129 17.56 -0.76 -3.13
C SER A 129 16.15 -0.59 -3.72
N SER A 130 15.42 0.45 -3.31
CA SER A 130 14.00 0.68 -3.65
C SER A 130 13.77 1.34 -5.01
N GLY A 131 14.19 0.69 -6.09
CA GLY A 131 13.87 1.20 -7.42
C GLY A 131 14.42 0.38 -8.57
N THR A 132 14.20 0.93 -9.77
CA THR A 132 14.75 0.45 -11.03
C THR A 132 16.29 0.40 -11.00
N GLY A 133 16.90 -0.27 -11.97
CA GLY A 133 18.37 -0.39 -12.08
C GLY A 133 19.12 0.95 -12.03
N ARG A 134 18.44 2.07 -12.30
CA ARG A 134 18.96 3.42 -12.16
C ARG A 134 19.32 3.83 -10.72
N LYS A 135 18.60 3.34 -9.69
CA LYS A 135 19.02 3.56 -8.29
C LYS A 135 20.30 2.79 -7.95
N ARG A 136 20.54 1.63 -8.57
CA ARG A 136 21.82 0.89 -8.47
C ARG A 136 22.94 1.59 -9.24
N LEU A 137 22.64 2.18 -10.41
CA LEU A 137 23.60 2.98 -11.16
C LEU A 137 24.04 4.22 -10.37
N LEU A 138 23.12 4.92 -9.70
CA LEU A 138 23.48 6.03 -8.81
C LEU A 138 24.37 5.53 -7.65
N LEU A 139 23.98 4.46 -6.95
CA LEU A 139 24.81 3.83 -5.90
C LEU A 139 26.22 3.48 -6.40
N LEU A 140 26.35 2.86 -7.58
CA LEU A 140 27.62 2.54 -8.22
C LEU A 140 28.43 3.81 -8.51
N LEU A 141 27.81 4.85 -9.06
CA LEU A 141 28.48 6.13 -9.32
C LEU A 141 28.95 6.81 -8.03
N ASP A 142 28.11 6.91 -7.00
CA ASP A 142 28.50 7.44 -5.69
C ASP A 142 29.67 6.65 -5.07
N SER A 143 29.65 5.32 -5.21
CA SER A 143 30.74 4.44 -4.74
C SER A 143 32.04 4.69 -5.51
N LEU A 144 31.97 4.80 -6.85
CA LEU A 144 33.13 5.08 -7.70
C LEU A 144 33.68 6.51 -7.52
N ILE A 145 32.83 7.49 -7.28
CA ILE A 145 33.23 8.88 -6.95
C ILE A 145 34.02 8.87 -5.64
N CYS A 146 33.52 8.17 -4.62
CA CYS A 146 34.17 8.08 -3.32
C CYS A 146 35.50 7.30 -3.38
N MET A 147 35.49 6.14 -4.03
CA MET A 147 36.67 5.33 -4.36
C MET A 147 37.74 6.14 -5.09
N GLY A 148 37.39 6.76 -6.23
CA GLY A 148 38.32 7.52 -7.05
C GLY A 148 38.88 8.76 -6.34
N SER A 149 38.09 9.41 -5.48
CA SER A 149 38.55 10.58 -4.72
C SER A 149 39.54 10.18 -3.62
N ILE A 150 39.21 9.17 -2.81
CA ILE A 150 40.10 8.68 -1.75
C ILE A 150 41.37 8.08 -2.36
N LEU A 151 41.27 7.35 -3.47
CA LEU A 151 42.43 6.88 -4.24
C LEU A 151 43.32 8.05 -4.68
N ALA A 152 42.76 9.09 -5.27
CA ALA A 152 43.53 10.23 -5.75
C ALA A 152 44.21 11.00 -4.59
N ILE A 153 43.54 11.12 -3.43
CA ILE A 153 44.13 11.67 -2.20
C ILE A 153 45.28 10.77 -1.70
N ALA A 154 45.07 9.46 -1.62
CA ALA A 154 46.09 8.49 -1.20
C ALA A 154 47.27 8.40 -2.19
N TRP A 155 47.03 8.67 -3.48
CA TRP A 155 48.06 8.78 -4.52
C TRP A 155 48.97 9.98 -4.30
N TYR A 156 48.42 11.14 -3.96
CA TYR A 156 49.19 12.33 -3.59
C TYR A 156 50.04 12.12 -2.32
N LEU A 157 49.49 11.41 -1.33
CA LEU A 157 50.10 11.25 0.00
C LEU A 157 51.12 10.10 0.09
N LEU A 158 50.90 8.98 -0.62
CA LEU A 158 51.67 7.74 -0.42
C LEU A 158 51.84 6.88 -1.69
N LEU A 159 50.74 6.55 -2.38
CA LEU A 159 50.78 5.52 -3.44
C LEU A 159 51.55 5.99 -4.69
N GLY A 160 51.59 7.30 -4.96
CA GLY A 160 52.30 7.86 -6.11
C GLY A 160 53.82 7.74 -5.99
N SER A 161 54.41 7.96 -4.81
CA SER A 161 55.85 7.78 -4.60
C SER A 161 56.24 6.30 -4.62
N LEU A 162 55.42 5.43 -4.02
CA LEU A 162 55.61 3.98 -4.08
C LEU A 162 55.54 3.44 -5.52
N ALA A 163 54.57 3.88 -6.32
CA ALA A 163 54.44 3.47 -7.72
C ALA A 163 55.65 3.85 -8.59
N GLN A 164 56.39 4.91 -8.22
CA GLN A 164 57.61 5.34 -8.90
C GLN A 164 58.88 4.60 -8.42
N ALA A 165 58.78 3.67 -7.46
CA ALA A 165 59.93 2.87 -7.00
C ALA A 165 60.54 2.03 -8.15
N PRO A 166 61.86 2.08 -8.38
CA PRO A 166 62.51 1.21 -9.38
C PRO A 166 62.52 -0.27 -8.94
N GLY A 167 62.38 -1.19 -9.91
CA GLY A 167 62.68 -2.63 -9.73
C GLY A 167 61.50 -3.59 -9.80
N GLU A 168 60.28 -3.16 -9.46
CA GLU A 168 59.10 -4.05 -9.48
C GLU A 168 58.49 -4.24 -10.89
N ALA A 169 57.94 -5.44 -11.12
CA ALA A 169 57.18 -5.76 -12.32
C ALA A 169 55.81 -5.04 -12.36
N ASN A 170 55.35 -4.65 -13.55
CA ASN A 170 54.11 -3.89 -13.74
C ASN A 170 52.85 -4.56 -13.15
N ILE A 171 52.81 -5.89 -13.05
CA ILE A 171 51.69 -6.64 -12.44
C ILE A 171 51.72 -6.54 -10.91
N ALA A 172 52.90 -6.59 -10.29
CA ALA A 172 53.06 -6.38 -8.84
C ALA A 172 52.58 -4.97 -8.45
N LYS A 173 52.99 -3.95 -9.21
CA LYS A 173 52.52 -2.56 -9.05
C LYS A 173 51.00 -2.44 -9.23
N PHE A 174 50.41 -3.13 -10.21
CA PHE A 174 48.96 -3.12 -10.39
C PHE A 174 48.23 -3.74 -9.19
N LEU A 175 48.70 -4.87 -8.65
CA LEU A 175 48.10 -5.53 -7.50
C LEU A 175 48.26 -4.70 -6.21
N GLY A 176 49.43 -4.11 -5.97
CA GLY A 176 49.66 -3.21 -4.83
C GLY A 176 48.76 -1.95 -4.84
N LEU A 177 48.38 -1.46 -6.01
CA LEU A 177 47.34 -0.42 -6.14
C LEU A 177 45.92 -1.00 -6.02
N TYR A 178 45.69 -2.22 -6.50
CA TYR A 178 44.37 -2.84 -6.55
C TYR A 178 43.75 -3.03 -5.16
N TYR A 179 44.51 -3.57 -4.19
CA TYR A 179 43.95 -3.90 -2.87
C TYR A 179 43.36 -2.64 -2.16
N PRO A 180 44.09 -1.52 -1.97
CA PRO A 180 43.54 -0.29 -1.38
C PRO A 180 42.39 0.34 -2.17
N ILE A 181 42.40 0.25 -3.51
CA ILE A 181 41.28 0.70 -4.36
C ILE A 181 40.02 -0.11 -4.05
N SER A 182 40.17 -1.43 -3.99
CA SER A 182 39.07 -2.37 -3.84
C SER A 182 38.40 -2.26 -2.46
N ASP A 183 39.21 -2.09 -1.41
CA ASP A 183 38.78 -1.84 -0.03
C ASP A 183 38.00 -0.53 0.09
N THR A 184 38.52 0.52 -0.51
CA THR A 184 37.84 1.82 -0.57
C THR A 184 36.50 1.71 -1.31
N ALA A 185 36.42 0.92 -2.39
CA ALA A 185 35.18 0.67 -3.13
C ALA A 185 34.15 -0.10 -2.28
N LEU A 186 34.59 -1.13 -1.54
CA LEU A 186 33.75 -1.93 -0.64
C LEU A 186 33.15 -1.08 0.48
N LEU A 187 33.98 -0.31 1.20
CA LEU A 187 33.53 0.59 2.27
C LEU A 187 32.60 1.68 1.73
N SER A 188 32.92 2.28 0.59
CA SER A 188 32.06 3.28 -0.05
C SER A 188 30.69 2.69 -0.41
N CYS A 189 30.65 1.46 -0.96
CA CYS A 189 29.41 0.81 -1.37
C CYS A 189 28.52 0.47 -0.19
N VAL A 190 29.05 -0.16 0.87
CA VAL A 190 28.27 -0.50 2.07
C VAL A 190 27.81 0.77 2.82
N LEU A 191 28.64 1.82 2.85
CA LEU A 191 28.28 3.11 3.44
C LEU A 191 27.12 3.77 2.69
N PHE A 192 27.16 3.87 1.35
CA PHE A 192 26.03 4.44 0.60
C PHE A 192 24.78 3.55 0.61
N LEU A 193 24.91 2.22 0.68
CA LEU A 193 23.79 1.31 0.94
C LEU A 193 23.12 1.59 2.29
N LEU A 194 23.92 1.78 3.35
CA LEU A 194 23.41 2.05 4.70
C LEU A 194 22.73 3.42 4.79
N LEU A 195 23.38 4.45 4.28
CA LEU A 195 22.91 5.83 4.38
C LEU A 195 21.74 6.13 3.43
N ARG A 196 21.76 5.57 2.21
CA ARG A 196 20.74 5.82 1.16
C ARG A 196 19.82 4.64 0.88
N GLY A 197 19.83 3.62 1.74
CA GLY A 197 18.83 2.56 1.75
C GLY A 197 17.44 3.13 2.01
N GLN A 198 16.71 3.45 0.94
CA GLN A 198 15.35 3.98 0.98
C GLN A 198 14.30 2.86 0.81
N GLY A 199 13.06 3.11 1.24
CA GLY A 199 11.86 2.34 0.85
C GLY A 199 11.63 1.00 1.56
N ARG A 200 10.41 0.46 1.39
CA ARG A 200 9.85 -0.65 2.21
C ARG A 200 10.79 -1.83 2.42
N ALA A 201 11.46 -2.30 1.36
CA ALA A 201 12.33 -3.49 1.44
C ALA A 201 13.53 -3.31 2.41
N TYR A 202 14.18 -2.14 2.41
CA TYR A 202 15.35 -1.87 3.26
C TYR A 202 14.97 -1.64 4.73
N GLN A 203 13.78 -1.08 4.99
CA GLN A 203 13.30 -0.78 6.34
C GLN A 203 12.98 -2.02 7.19
N ALA A 204 12.97 -3.22 6.59
CA ALA A 204 12.91 -4.49 7.29
C ALA A 204 14.17 -4.70 8.16
N THR A 205 13.97 -4.96 9.45
CA THR A 205 15.02 -4.98 10.48
C THR A 205 16.15 -5.96 10.15
N ALA A 206 15.81 -7.14 9.60
CA ALA A 206 16.77 -8.15 9.19
C ALA A 206 17.80 -7.65 8.16
N ARG A 207 17.39 -6.81 7.20
CA ARG A 207 18.27 -6.25 6.16
C ARG A 207 19.15 -5.13 6.71
N ARG A 208 18.57 -4.18 7.44
CA ARG A 208 19.34 -3.05 8.02
C ARG A 208 20.38 -3.54 9.03
N VAL A 209 20.03 -4.47 9.92
CA VAL A 209 20.99 -5.05 10.89
C VAL A 209 22.06 -5.88 10.18
N SER A 210 21.68 -6.69 9.19
CA SER A 210 22.64 -7.45 8.37
C SER A 210 23.64 -6.54 7.65
N LEU A 211 23.19 -5.46 7.00
CA LEU A 211 24.08 -4.51 6.31
C LEU A 211 24.99 -3.74 7.27
N LEU A 212 24.54 -3.45 8.50
CA LEU A 212 25.40 -2.84 9.53
C LEU A 212 26.52 -3.80 9.97
N VAL A 213 26.19 -5.08 10.17
CA VAL A 213 27.17 -6.11 10.54
C VAL A 213 28.10 -6.45 9.38
N MET A 214 27.59 -6.47 8.13
CA MET A 214 28.40 -6.56 6.91
C MET A 214 29.42 -5.41 6.84
N GLY A 215 28.98 -4.18 7.11
CA GLY A 215 29.85 -3.00 7.16
C GLY A 215 30.92 -3.12 8.25
N LEU A 216 30.56 -3.57 9.45
CA LEU A 216 31.52 -3.83 10.53
C LEU A 216 32.57 -4.90 10.16
N GLY A 217 32.14 -5.98 9.50
CA GLY A 217 33.05 -7.01 8.99
C GLY A 217 34.03 -6.48 7.95
N LEU A 218 33.55 -5.65 7.02
CA LEU A 218 34.42 -4.95 6.06
C LEU A 218 35.37 -3.98 6.75
N CYS A 219 34.95 -3.26 7.79
CA CYS A 219 35.85 -2.40 8.57
C CYS A 219 36.99 -3.18 9.24
N PHE A 220 36.74 -4.37 9.81
CA PHE A 220 37.80 -5.21 10.37
C PHE A 220 38.78 -5.70 9.29
N PHE A 221 38.26 -6.12 8.14
CA PHE A 221 39.08 -6.58 7.01
C PHE A 221 39.99 -5.47 6.48
N VAL A 222 39.42 -4.30 6.14
CA VAL A 222 40.16 -3.17 5.56
C VAL A 222 41.15 -2.55 6.55
N PHE A 223 40.83 -2.57 7.86
CA PHE A 223 41.77 -2.12 8.88
C PHE A 223 42.97 -3.06 9.04
N SER A 224 42.75 -4.38 8.89
CA SER A 224 43.80 -5.39 8.79
C SER A 224 44.70 -5.11 7.58
N ASP A 225 44.10 -4.96 6.40
CA ASP A 225 44.81 -4.79 5.13
C ASP A 225 45.63 -3.49 5.08
N PHE A 226 45.06 -2.38 5.59
CA PHE A 226 45.77 -1.12 5.71
C PHE A 226 47.00 -1.21 6.63
N LEU A 227 46.85 -1.84 7.80
CA LEU A 227 47.97 -2.00 8.74
C LEU A 227 49.03 -2.97 8.21
N PHE A 228 48.63 -4.06 7.56
CA PHE A 228 49.51 -4.98 6.84
C PHE A 228 50.32 -4.22 5.78
N ASN A 229 49.67 -3.48 4.89
CA ASN A 229 50.35 -2.69 3.86
C ASN A 229 51.32 -1.66 4.46
N VAL A 230 50.96 -0.97 5.55
CA VAL A 230 51.85 0.00 6.22
C VAL A 230 53.08 -0.68 6.81
N GLN A 231 52.94 -1.83 7.48
CA GLN A 231 54.08 -2.55 8.07
C GLN A 231 54.94 -3.27 7.02
N GLN A 232 54.33 -3.80 5.96
CA GLN A 232 55.03 -4.45 4.86
C GLN A 232 55.90 -3.45 4.10
N ASN A 233 55.39 -2.27 3.78
CA ASN A 233 56.17 -1.18 3.17
C ASN A 233 57.26 -0.62 4.10
N ALA A 234 57.10 -0.74 5.42
CA ALA A 234 58.13 -0.37 6.40
C ALA A 234 59.17 -1.48 6.65
N GLY A 235 58.97 -2.70 6.12
CA GLY A 235 59.81 -3.86 6.43
C GLY A 235 59.69 -4.36 7.87
N THR A 236 58.60 -4.00 8.59
CA THR A 236 58.38 -4.31 10.01
C THR A 236 57.25 -5.29 10.26
N TYR A 237 56.59 -5.80 9.22
CA TYR A 237 55.53 -6.80 9.33
C TYR A 237 56.07 -8.14 9.86
N VAL A 238 55.27 -8.78 10.72
CA VAL A 238 55.53 -10.10 11.31
C VAL A 238 54.22 -10.88 11.29
N GLU A 239 54.25 -12.14 10.87
CA GLU A 239 53.06 -13.00 10.90
C GLU A 239 52.60 -13.37 12.31
N ALA A 240 51.32 -13.73 12.42
CA ALA A 240 50.63 -14.18 13.64
C ALA A 240 50.50 -13.09 14.72
N THR A 241 50.41 -11.83 14.30
CA THR A 241 50.14 -10.71 15.20
C THR A 241 48.64 -10.49 15.42
N TRP A 242 48.30 -9.53 16.28
CA TRP A 242 46.91 -9.11 16.48
C TRP A 242 46.27 -8.46 15.24
N ILE A 243 47.08 -8.00 14.27
CA ILE A 243 46.63 -7.36 13.03
C ILE A 243 45.98 -8.40 12.12
N ASP A 244 46.60 -9.57 11.99
CA ASP A 244 46.19 -10.68 11.11
C ASP A 244 44.84 -11.29 11.50
N LEU A 245 44.39 -11.02 12.74
CA LEU A 245 43.05 -11.39 13.23
C LEU A 245 41.93 -10.54 12.58
N GLY A 246 42.25 -9.39 11.99
CA GLY A 246 41.27 -8.51 11.36
C GLY A 246 40.59 -9.12 10.12
N TRP A 247 41.35 -9.77 9.24
CA TRP A 247 40.81 -10.52 8.10
C TRP A 247 39.79 -11.63 8.52
N PRO A 248 40.12 -12.59 9.42
CA PRO A 248 39.17 -13.61 9.84
C PRO A 248 37.99 -13.04 10.64
N TYR A 249 38.20 -12.04 11.52
CA TYR A 249 37.08 -11.36 12.17
C TYR A 249 36.12 -10.74 11.16
N GLY A 250 36.65 -10.09 10.13
CA GLY A 250 35.88 -9.52 9.04
C GLY A 250 35.03 -10.57 8.30
N MET A 251 35.68 -11.64 7.83
CA MET A 251 35.01 -12.73 7.09
C MET A 251 33.99 -13.50 7.95
N MET A 252 34.31 -13.80 9.21
CA MET A 252 33.38 -14.44 10.15
C MET A 252 32.17 -13.54 10.44
N THR A 253 32.39 -12.22 10.52
CA THR A 253 31.34 -11.22 10.74
C THR A 253 30.45 -11.03 9.50
N ILE A 254 31.01 -11.16 8.28
CA ILE A 254 30.23 -11.28 7.03
C ILE A 254 29.32 -12.53 7.08
N GLY A 255 29.84 -13.68 7.55
CA GLY A 255 29.04 -14.89 7.81
C GLY A 255 27.91 -14.67 8.84
N ILE A 256 28.19 -13.95 9.93
CA ILE A 256 27.18 -13.56 10.91
C ILE A 256 26.13 -12.62 10.29
N ALA A 257 26.52 -11.70 9.41
CA ALA A 257 25.59 -10.81 8.70
C ALA A 257 24.59 -11.59 7.83
N ALA A 258 25.04 -12.63 7.13
CA ALA A 258 24.17 -13.54 6.37
C ALA A 258 23.22 -14.32 7.30
N CYS A 259 23.74 -14.80 8.43
CA CYS A 259 22.99 -15.50 9.47
C CYS A 259 21.86 -14.61 10.05
N LEU A 260 22.16 -13.35 10.35
CA LEU A 260 21.20 -12.36 10.83
C LEU A 260 20.14 -12.07 9.75
N ARG A 261 20.52 -11.95 8.47
CA ARG A 261 19.55 -11.78 7.37
C ARG A 261 18.60 -12.98 7.22
N ARG A 262 19.08 -14.21 7.42
CA ARG A 262 18.29 -15.44 7.26
C ARG A 262 17.35 -15.73 8.44
N PHE A 263 17.74 -15.37 9.67
CA PHE A 263 17.07 -15.83 10.90
C PHE A 263 16.47 -14.74 11.80
N LEU A 264 16.61 -13.44 11.49
CA LEU A 264 15.79 -12.40 12.12
C LEU A 264 14.32 -12.52 11.65
N PRO A 265 13.34 -12.21 12.51
CA PRO A 265 11.93 -12.30 12.15
C PRO A 265 11.52 -11.25 11.10
N VAL A 266 10.42 -11.52 10.40
CA VAL A 266 9.68 -10.53 9.60
C VAL A 266 9.43 -9.28 10.44
N THR A 267 9.62 -8.11 9.84
CA THR A 267 9.24 -6.85 10.50
C THR A 267 7.78 -6.54 10.17
N PRO A 268 6.91 -6.25 11.16
CA PRO A 268 5.51 -5.90 10.90
C PRO A 268 5.39 -4.74 9.90
N LYS A 269 4.35 -4.77 9.06
CA LYS A 269 4.17 -3.79 7.97
C LYS A 269 3.99 -2.38 8.53
N GLU A 270 3.30 -2.30 9.65
CA GLU A 270 2.98 -1.11 10.44
C GLU A 270 4.28 -0.43 10.89
N VAL A 271 5.25 -1.21 11.37
CA VAL A 271 6.59 -0.75 11.76
C VAL A 271 7.43 -0.33 10.55
N ILE A 272 7.30 -1.00 9.40
CA ILE A 272 7.95 -0.60 8.14
C ILE A 272 7.39 0.73 7.63
N GLU A 273 6.08 0.95 7.74
CA GLU A 273 5.39 2.13 7.24
C GLU A 273 5.54 3.33 8.18
N GLN A 274 5.55 3.12 9.49
CA GLN A 274 5.97 4.12 10.47
C GLN A 274 7.40 4.59 10.17
N ARG A 275 8.39 3.67 10.10
CA ARG A 275 9.78 4.01 9.72
C ARG A 275 9.92 4.69 8.36
N MET A 276 8.95 4.55 7.46
CA MET A 276 8.92 5.28 6.20
C MET A 276 8.29 6.67 6.32
N ARG A 277 7.29 6.84 7.20
CA ARG A 277 6.71 8.14 7.56
C ARG A 277 7.72 8.98 8.33
N ASP A 278 8.27 8.46 9.42
CA ASP A 278 9.28 9.13 10.24
C ASP A 278 10.42 9.66 9.35
N ARG A 279 10.92 8.83 8.42
CA ARG A 279 12.01 9.17 7.48
C ARG A 279 11.59 9.97 6.24
N ALA A 280 10.30 10.22 6.06
CA ALA A 280 9.76 11.17 5.08
C ALA A 280 9.38 12.51 5.71
N GLU A 281 9.30 12.57 7.04
CA GLU A 281 9.17 13.80 7.84
C GLU A 281 10.57 14.32 8.25
N ASP A 282 11.54 13.42 8.48
CA ASP A 282 13.00 13.69 8.59
C ASP A 282 13.63 14.12 7.23
N VAL A 283 13.06 15.13 6.56
CA VAL A 283 13.67 15.80 5.40
C VAL A 283 14.78 16.78 5.83
N SER A 284 15.58 16.37 6.83
CA SER A 284 16.87 17.00 7.10
C SER A 284 17.78 16.81 5.89
N PHE A 285 18.35 17.91 5.40
CA PHE A 285 19.30 17.92 4.27
C PHE A 285 20.49 17.00 4.55
N GLY A 286 20.43 15.77 4.05
CA GLY A 286 21.29 14.70 4.53
C GLY A 286 22.76 14.90 4.19
N LEU A 287 23.62 14.93 5.21
CA LEU A 287 25.07 14.72 5.12
C LEU A 287 25.48 13.64 4.07
N PRO A 288 24.81 12.47 3.96
CA PRO A 288 25.14 11.45 2.95
C PRO A 288 24.96 11.85 1.47
N GLN A 289 24.21 12.92 1.21
CA GLN A 289 23.93 13.44 -0.12
C GLN A 289 24.99 14.46 -0.55
N PHE A 290 25.56 15.18 0.42
CA PHE A 290 26.71 16.08 0.28
C PHE A 290 28.06 15.36 0.37
N ALA A 291 28.16 14.20 1.02
CA ALA A 291 29.44 13.49 1.21
C ALA A 291 30.30 13.33 -0.07
N PRO A 292 29.76 12.97 -1.26
CA PRO A 292 30.55 12.92 -2.49
C PRO A 292 31.05 14.30 -2.96
N TYR A 293 30.30 15.37 -2.66
CA TYR A 293 30.67 16.74 -3.00
C TYR A 293 31.71 17.32 -2.03
N MET A 294 31.58 17.05 -0.73
CA MET A 294 32.60 17.40 0.28
C MET A 294 33.96 16.76 -0.05
N LEU A 295 33.92 15.48 -0.42
CA LEU A 295 35.10 14.71 -0.80
C LEU A 295 35.70 15.18 -2.13
N LEU A 296 34.86 15.58 -3.11
CA LEU A 296 35.31 16.24 -4.34
C LEU A 296 35.99 17.59 -4.06
N SER A 297 35.42 18.42 -3.19
CA SER A 297 36.03 19.71 -2.78
C SER A 297 37.38 19.51 -2.10
N PHE A 298 37.50 18.48 -1.26
CA PHE A 298 38.77 18.12 -0.63
C PHE A 298 39.79 17.56 -1.65
N LEU A 299 39.34 16.79 -2.64
CA LEU A 299 40.18 16.38 -3.77
C LEU A 299 40.70 17.57 -4.58
N PHE A 300 39.86 18.57 -4.88
CA PHE A 300 40.30 19.81 -5.53
C PHE A 300 41.31 20.60 -4.68
N PHE A 301 41.14 20.63 -3.36
CA PHE A 301 42.12 21.22 -2.45
C PHE A 301 43.47 20.47 -2.50
N VAL A 302 43.45 19.13 -2.43
CA VAL A 302 44.67 18.30 -2.58
C VAL A 302 45.34 18.47 -3.93
N LEU A 303 44.57 18.51 -5.03
CA LEU A 303 45.11 18.82 -6.36
C LEU A 303 45.72 20.23 -6.42
N THR A 304 45.10 21.22 -5.77
CA THR A 304 45.64 22.58 -5.69
C THR A 304 46.98 22.60 -4.95
N LEU A 305 47.11 21.87 -3.84
CA LEU A 305 48.38 21.71 -3.12
C LEU A 305 49.44 21.01 -3.99
N ASN A 306 49.10 19.92 -4.70
CA ASN A 306 50.03 19.28 -5.64
C ASN A 306 50.47 20.24 -6.74
N VAL A 307 49.56 21.02 -7.34
CA VAL A 307 49.86 21.95 -8.44
C VAL A 307 50.74 23.12 -7.97
N LEU A 308 50.55 23.58 -6.73
CA LEU A 308 51.33 24.67 -6.13
C LEU A 308 52.67 24.19 -5.54
N SER A 309 52.83 22.90 -5.25
CA SER A 309 54.12 22.30 -4.90
C SER A 309 55.09 22.31 -6.09
N THR A 310 56.34 22.65 -5.80
CA THR A 310 57.47 22.63 -6.73
C THR A 310 58.30 21.34 -6.64
N ASP A 311 57.90 20.38 -5.81
CA ASP A 311 58.71 19.21 -5.47
C ASP A 311 58.85 18.26 -6.68
N PRO A 312 60.07 17.92 -7.16
CA PRO A 312 60.26 17.11 -8.36
C PRO A 312 59.53 15.76 -8.34
N GLY A 313 59.44 15.12 -7.17
CA GLY A 313 58.67 13.87 -7.00
C GLY A 313 57.15 14.07 -7.13
N GLN A 314 56.62 15.22 -6.68
CA GLN A 314 55.20 15.56 -6.82
C GLN A 314 54.84 15.91 -8.27
N LEU A 315 55.76 16.51 -9.03
CA LEU A 315 55.61 16.72 -10.48
C LEU A 315 55.51 15.40 -11.24
N ALA A 316 56.30 14.38 -10.89
CA ALA A 316 56.28 13.07 -11.56
C ALA A 316 54.94 12.31 -11.41
N ILE A 317 54.19 12.55 -10.33
CA ILE A 317 52.92 11.87 -10.05
C ILE A 317 51.68 12.71 -10.40
N ARG A 318 51.85 14.02 -10.66
CA ARG A 318 50.82 14.99 -11.04
C ARG A 318 49.94 14.56 -12.23
N PRO A 319 50.45 13.94 -13.32
CA PRO A 319 49.60 13.54 -14.45
C PRO A 319 48.52 12.51 -14.06
N VAL A 320 48.86 11.54 -13.21
CA VAL A 320 47.92 10.52 -12.73
C VAL A 320 46.89 11.16 -11.79
N LEU A 321 47.30 12.07 -10.91
CA LEU A 321 46.40 12.81 -10.03
C LEU A 321 45.39 13.67 -10.81
N LEU A 322 45.84 14.34 -11.88
CA LEU A 322 44.99 15.11 -12.79
C LEU A 322 43.97 14.21 -13.52
N LEU A 323 44.41 13.09 -14.08
CA LEU A 323 43.53 12.13 -14.78
C LEU A 323 42.51 11.50 -13.83
N ALA A 324 42.91 11.13 -12.61
CA ALA A 324 42.01 10.61 -11.58
C ALA A 324 40.96 11.67 -11.18
N THR A 325 41.38 12.92 -10.96
CA THR A 325 40.46 14.02 -10.62
C THR A 325 39.47 14.30 -11.76
N LEU A 326 39.95 14.31 -13.02
CA LEU A 326 39.09 14.48 -14.20
C LEU A 326 38.08 13.32 -14.33
N GLY A 327 38.49 12.09 -14.05
CA GLY A 327 37.61 10.92 -14.02
C GLY A 327 36.52 11.03 -12.95
N VAL A 328 36.89 11.43 -11.73
CA VAL A 328 35.94 11.70 -10.63
C VAL A 328 34.96 12.81 -11.00
N VAL A 329 35.43 13.92 -11.57
CA VAL A 329 34.57 15.02 -12.06
C VAL A 329 33.60 14.51 -13.14
N GLY A 330 34.06 13.69 -14.09
CA GLY A 330 33.19 13.06 -15.09
C GLY A 330 32.10 12.18 -14.48
N LEU A 331 32.44 11.34 -13.50
CA LEU A 331 31.47 10.53 -12.75
C LEU A 331 30.47 11.40 -11.98
N VAL A 332 30.91 12.49 -11.36
CA VAL A 332 30.04 13.46 -10.67
C VAL A 332 29.07 14.14 -11.64
N VAL A 333 29.53 14.56 -12.83
CA VAL A 333 28.67 15.15 -13.87
C VAL A 333 27.62 14.14 -14.35
N ILE A 334 28.00 12.88 -14.62
CA ILE A 334 27.06 11.82 -15.00
C ILE A 334 26.02 11.59 -13.89
N ARG A 335 26.47 11.50 -12.63
CA ARG A 335 25.62 11.32 -11.44
C ARG A 335 24.65 12.50 -11.26
N GLN A 336 25.09 13.74 -11.50
CA GLN A 336 24.25 14.93 -11.42
C GLN A 336 23.24 15.00 -12.57
N VAL A 337 23.63 14.69 -13.82
CA VAL A 337 22.70 14.63 -14.96
C VAL A 337 21.62 13.55 -14.77
N LEU A 338 21.99 12.39 -14.23
CA LEU A 338 21.02 11.35 -13.85
C LEU A 338 20.07 11.83 -12.74
N THR A 339 20.61 12.47 -11.69
CA THR A 339 19.83 12.99 -10.57
C THR A 339 18.85 14.09 -11.01
N LEU A 340 19.28 15.06 -11.83
CA LEU A 340 18.42 16.10 -12.38
C LEU A 340 17.29 15.52 -13.24
N ARG A 341 17.61 14.53 -14.09
CA ARG A 341 16.61 13.82 -14.92
C ARG A 341 15.63 12.97 -14.09
N ASP A 342 16.00 12.51 -12.90
CA ASP A 342 15.09 11.80 -12.00
C ASP A 342 14.24 12.78 -11.16
N ASN A 343 14.82 13.90 -10.71
CA ASN A 343 14.06 14.96 -10.06
C ASN A 343 12.94 15.50 -10.99
N ALA A 344 13.29 15.85 -12.23
CA ALA A 344 12.33 16.31 -13.24
C ALA A 344 11.24 15.26 -13.61
N ARG A 345 11.48 13.97 -13.35
CA ARG A 345 10.46 12.92 -13.47
C ARG A 345 9.54 12.88 -12.25
N LEU A 346 10.12 12.95 -11.05
CA LEU A 346 9.35 13.00 -9.80
C LEU A 346 8.44 14.24 -9.74
N THR A 347 8.92 15.41 -10.15
CA THR A 347 8.09 16.63 -10.21
C THR A 347 6.88 16.48 -11.15
N ARG A 348 7.04 15.80 -12.30
CA ARG A 348 5.92 15.51 -13.21
C ARG A 348 4.91 14.55 -12.59
N GLN A 349 5.39 13.44 -12.00
CA GLN A 349 4.53 12.48 -11.30
C GLN A 349 3.80 13.12 -10.11
N GLN A 350 4.42 14.08 -9.41
CA GLN A 350 3.76 14.87 -8.38
C GLN A 350 2.65 15.76 -8.97
N ALA A 351 2.92 16.49 -10.06
CA ALA A 351 1.92 17.31 -10.73
C ALA A 351 0.73 16.47 -11.24
N GLU A 352 1.00 15.37 -11.93
CA GLU A 352 0.00 14.39 -12.38
C GLU A 352 -0.86 13.89 -11.21
N SER A 353 -0.24 13.47 -10.10
CA SER A 353 -0.98 12.99 -8.92
C SER A 353 -1.81 14.06 -8.21
N LEU A 354 -1.41 15.33 -8.29
CA LEU A 354 -2.18 16.45 -7.74
C LEU A 354 -3.38 16.81 -8.63
N GLU A 355 -3.25 16.67 -9.95
CA GLU A 355 -4.35 16.83 -10.90
C GLU A 355 -5.40 15.72 -10.72
N ASP A 356 -4.96 14.45 -10.62
CA ASP A 356 -5.84 13.32 -10.29
C ASP A 356 -6.63 13.54 -8.99
N LEU A 357 -5.97 14.03 -7.94
CA LEU A 357 -6.61 14.35 -6.66
C LEU A 357 -7.62 15.51 -6.77
N GLN A 358 -7.33 16.54 -7.57
CA GLN A 358 -8.27 17.62 -7.84
C GLN A 358 -9.49 17.14 -8.62
N VAL A 359 -9.30 16.28 -9.63
CA VAL A 359 -10.40 15.68 -10.41
C VAL A 359 -11.26 14.76 -9.53
N ALA A 360 -10.64 13.98 -8.63
CA ALA A 360 -11.35 13.16 -7.65
C ALA A 360 -12.21 14.00 -6.70
N ASN A 361 -11.66 15.09 -6.14
CA ASN A 361 -12.41 15.99 -5.24
C ASN A 361 -13.59 16.66 -5.94
N ARG A 362 -13.41 17.19 -7.17
CA ARG A 362 -14.52 17.80 -7.93
C ARG A 362 -15.67 16.81 -8.18
N ARG A 363 -15.36 15.55 -8.50
CA ARG A 363 -16.40 14.50 -8.66
C ARG A 363 -17.19 14.24 -7.37
N ILE A 364 -16.54 14.32 -6.22
CA ILE A 364 -17.20 14.17 -4.90
C ILE A 364 -18.09 15.38 -4.61
N GLU A 365 -17.63 16.60 -4.93
CA GLU A 365 -18.43 17.83 -4.81
C GLU A 365 -19.66 17.82 -5.74
N GLU A 366 -19.48 17.40 -7.00
CA GLU A 366 -20.56 17.23 -7.99
C GLU A 366 -21.59 16.20 -7.53
N GLN A 367 -21.14 15.02 -7.06
CA GLN A 367 -22.04 14.00 -6.50
C GLN A 367 -22.80 14.51 -5.28
N SER A 368 -22.13 15.17 -4.34
CA SER A 368 -22.75 15.77 -3.16
C SER A 368 -23.82 16.80 -3.55
N ARG A 369 -23.53 17.64 -4.56
CA ARG A 369 -24.47 18.64 -5.08
C ARG A 369 -25.70 18.01 -5.74
N MET A 370 -25.52 16.96 -6.54
CA MET A 370 -26.63 16.22 -7.16
C MET A 370 -27.51 15.52 -6.11
N ILE A 371 -26.90 14.93 -5.06
CA ILE A 371 -27.63 14.33 -3.94
C ILE A 371 -28.41 15.40 -3.16
N ALA A 372 -27.82 16.57 -2.92
CA ALA A 372 -28.50 17.68 -2.23
C ALA A 372 -29.72 18.21 -3.02
N ILE A 373 -29.59 18.36 -4.35
CA ILE A 373 -30.71 18.74 -5.22
C ILE A 373 -31.81 17.68 -5.17
N HIS A 374 -31.47 16.40 -5.34
CA HIS A 374 -32.46 15.32 -5.35
C HIS A 374 -33.16 15.15 -4.00
N ASN A 375 -32.45 15.35 -2.87
CA ASN A 375 -33.07 15.36 -1.55
C ASN A 375 -34.06 16.52 -1.39
N ALA A 376 -33.72 17.72 -1.86
CA ALA A 376 -34.64 18.87 -1.81
C ALA A 376 -35.90 18.66 -2.67
N GLU A 377 -35.76 18.07 -3.87
CA GLU A 377 -36.90 17.66 -4.71
C GLU A 377 -37.80 16.64 -3.99
N LEU A 378 -37.21 15.67 -3.29
CA LEU A 378 -37.93 14.67 -2.52
C LEU A 378 -38.63 15.27 -1.30
N GLU A 379 -37.99 16.18 -0.55
CA GLU A 379 -38.59 16.87 0.59
C GLU A 379 -39.79 17.73 0.15
N GLN A 380 -39.64 18.54 -0.89
CA GLN A 380 -40.73 19.35 -1.45
C GLN A 380 -41.88 18.47 -1.99
N GLY A 381 -41.56 17.34 -2.63
CA GLY A 381 -42.56 16.38 -3.11
C GLY A 381 -43.31 15.67 -1.96
N ILE A 382 -42.63 15.37 -0.85
CA ILE A 382 -43.23 14.79 0.35
C ILE A 382 -44.13 15.82 1.06
N GLU A 383 -43.72 17.09 1.13
CA GLU A 383 -44.52 18.18 1.69
C GLU A 383 -45.82 18.38 0.88
N HIS A 384 -45.72 18.49 -0.44
CA HIS A 384 -46.91 18.59 -1.31
C HIS A 384 -47.86 17.38 -1.18
N LEU A 385 -47.32 16.17 -1.02
CA LEU A 385 -48.14 14.96 -0.78
C LEU A 385 -48.84 14.98 0.58
N LYS A 386 -48.19 15.47 1.64
CA LYS A 386 -48.81 15.65 2.96
C LYS A 386 -49.96 16.67 2.89
N ASP A 387 -49.75 17.79 2.20
CA ASP A 387 -50.78 18.83 2.04
C ASP A 387 -52.01 18.32 1.28
N VAL A 388 -51.81 17.57 0.19
CA VAL A 388 -52.93 16.96 -0.55
C VAL A 388 -53.64 15.91 0.31
N GLN A 389 -52.90 15.10 1.08
CA GLN A 389 -53.49 14.12 2.01
C GLN A 389 -54.30 14.81 3.13
N ALA A 390 -53.79 15.90 3.70
CA ALA A 390 -54.48 16.68 4.74
C ALA A 390 -55.76 17.33 4.20
N ASN A 391 -55.71 17.90 2.99
CA ASN A 391 -56.89 18.42 2.30
C ASN A 391 -57.94 17.33 2.03
N LEU A 392 -57.52 16.12 1.63
CA LEU A 392 -58.40 14.97 1.44
C LEU A 392 -59.08 14.55 2.76
N ALA A 393 -58.32 14.49 3.85
CA ALA A 393 -58.81 14.15 5.18
C ALA A 393 -59.82 15.21 5.72
N ASN A 394 -59.59 16.48 5.41
CA ASN A 394 -60.49 17.59 5.70
C ASN A 394 -61.72 17.67 4.77
N GLY A 395 -61.97 16.65 3.94
CA GLY A 395 -63.15 16.55 3.07
C GLY A 395 -63.04 17.25 1.71
N ASN A 396 -61.92 17.89 1.38
CA ASN A 396 -61.69 18.46 0.05
C ASN A 396 -61.30 17.36 -0.95
N VAL A 397 -62.29 16.56 -1.35
CA VAL A 397 -62.14 15.43 -2.29
C VAL A 397 -61.69 15.83 -3.70
N HIS A 398 -61.63 17.13 -4.01
CA HIS A 398 -61.10 17.67 -5.27
C HIS A 398 -59.59 17.98 -5.24
N ALA A 399 -58.92 17.89 -4.08
CA ALA A 399 -57.47 17.99 -4.00
C ALA A 399 -56.80 16.86 -4.82
N ARG A 400 -55.71 17.17 -5.54
CA ARG A 400 -54.97 16.21 -6.39
C ARG A 400 -53.47 16.43 -6.28
N ALA A 401 -52.72 15.35 -6.15
CA ALA A 401 -51.26 15.36 -6.15
C ALA A 401 -50.76 15.55 -7.59
N ARG A 402 -50.14 16.70 -7.87
CA ARG A 402 -49.64 17.08 -9.20
C ARG A 402 -48.11 17.06 -9.21
N LEU A 403 -47.54 15.86 -9.18
CA LEU A 403 -46.10 15.64 -9.35
C LEU A 403 -45.80 15.31 -10.83
N ALA A 404 -44.94 16.12 -11.46
CA ALA A 404 -44.64 16.01 -12.90
C ALA A 404 -43.77 14.80 -13.25
N SER A 405 -42.85 14.42 -12.36
CA SER A 405 -41.91 13.31 -12.50
C SER A 405 -41.29 12.93 -11.15
N GLY A 406 -40.59 11.81 -11.08
CA GLY A 406 -39.75 11.43 -9.93
C GLY A 406 -40.27 10.24 -9.09
N ALA A 407 -39.48 9.83 -8.10
CA ALA A 407 -39.70 8.60 -7.32
C ALA A 407 -41.04 8.57 -6.53
N LEU A 408 -41.62 9.74 -6.25
CA LEU A 408 -42.88 9.89 -5.52
C LEU A 408 -44.14 9.74 -6.40
N LEU A 409 -43.97 9.66 -7.73
CA LEU A 409 -45.08 9.61 -8.69
C LEU A 409 -46.04 8.41 -8.50
N PRO A 410 -45.60 7.17 -8.16
CA PRO A 410 -46.52 6.07 -7.84
C PRO A 410 -47.38 6.36 -6.60
N LEU A 411 -46.83 7.08 -5.62
CA LEU A 411 -47.51 7.47 -4.39
C LEU A 411 -48.56 8.56 -4.68
N ALA A 412 -48.20 9.55 -5.51
CA ALA A 412 -49.13 10.55 -6.04
C ALA A 412 -50.30 9.92 -6.83
N ALA A 413 -50.01 8.94 -7.68
CA ALA A 413 -51.02 8.21 -8.44
C ALA A 413 -51.98 7.42 -7.52
N SER A 414 -51.45 6.76 -6.48
CA SER A 414 -52.28 6.06 -5.49
C SER A 414 -53.19 7.00 -4.69
N LEU A 415 -52.70 8.19 -4.34
CA LEU A 415 -53.46 9.22 -3.63
C LEU A 415 -54.60 9.78 -4.50
N ASN A 416 -54.32 10.04 -5.79
CA ASN A 416 -55.34 10.48 -6.75
C ASN A 416 -56.40 9.40 -7.00
N LEU A 417 -56.02 8.12 -7.10
CA LEU A 417 -56.97 7.00 -7.21
C LEU A 417 -57.82 6.83 -5.94
N MET A 418 -57.27 7.12 -4.76
CA MET A 418 -58.03 7.16 -3.51
C MET A 418 -59.05 8.31 -3.52
N ALA A 419 -58.67 9.50 -3.99
CA ALA A 419 -59.58 10.64 -4.13
C ALA A 419 -60.76 10.32 -5.07
N ASP A 420 -60.52 9.72 -6.23
CA ASP A 420 -61.59 9.32 -7.15
C ASP A 420 -62.48 8.19 -6.58
N ARG A 421 -61.96 7.33 -5.69
CA ARG A 421 -62.79 6.36 -4.95
C ARG A 421 -63.67 7.04 -3.90
N LEU A 422 -63.14 8.03 -3.17
CA LEU A 422 -63.89 8.81 -2.19
C LEU A 422 -65.02 9.61 -2.85
N ILE A 423 -64.77 10.27 -3.99
CA ILE A 423 -65.82 10.95 -4.77
C ILE A 423 -66.95 9.99 -5.15
N ARG A 424 -66.62 8.82 -5.70
CA ARG A 424 -67.63 7.82 -6.09
C ARG A 424 -68.42 7.30 -4.90
N LEU A 425 -67.77 6.99 -3.78
CA LEU A 425 -68.44 6.54 -2.55
C LEU A 425 -69.39 7.61 -2.01
N TRP A 426 -68.97 8.87 -1.99
CA TRP A 426 -69.79 10.01 -1.56
C TRP A 426 -71.00 10.23 -2.48
N GLN A 427 -70.80 10.15 -3.80
CA GLN A 427 -71.87 10.19 -4.80
C GLN A 427 -72.87 9.04 -4.61
N THR A 428 -72.41 7.79 -4.42
CA THR A 428 -73.30 6.66 -4.16
C THR A 428 -74.04 6.76 -2.83
N SER A 429 -73.43 7.38 -1.81
CA SER A 429 -74.08 7.63 -0.52
C SER A 429 -75.22 8.65 -0.65
N ILE A 430 -74.98 9.76 -1.34
CA ILE A 430 -76.02 10.76 -1.65
C ILE A 430 -77.13 10.16 -2.52
N TYR A 431 -76.77 9.32 -3.51
CA TYR A 431 -77.76 8.65 -4.36
C TYR A 431 -78.64 7.70 -3.56
N ALA A 432 -78.03 6.85 -2.72
CA ALA A 432 -78.75 5.95 -1.81
C ALA A 432 -79.65 6.72 -0.83
N GLN A 433 -79.18 7.84 -0.27
CA GLN A 433 -79.99 8.66 0.63
C GLN A 433 -81.20 9.29 -0.07
N ARG A 434 -81.04 9.80 -1.31
CA ARG A 434 -82.16 10.29 -2.13
C ARG A 434 -83.17 9.18 -2.42
N LEU A 435 -82.69 7.99 -2.78
CA LEU A 435 -83.52 6.82 -3.09
C LEU A 435 -84.27 6.29 -1.85
N VAL A 436 -83.63 6.28 -0.67
CA VAL A 436 -84.29 5.95 0.61
C VAL A 436 -85.33 7.00 0.98
N ASN A 437 -85.05 8.29 0.80
CA ASN A 437 -86.04 9.35 1.05
C ASN A 437 -87.25 9.21 0.12
N ALA A 438 -87.03 9.04 -1.20
CA ALA A 438 -88.10 8.87 -2.18
C ALA A 438 -88.94 7.60 -1.92
N LEU A 439 -88.31 6.48 -1.53
CA LEU A 439 -89.03 5.28 -1.07
C LEU A 439 -89.86 5.54 0.20
N GLY A 440 -89.33 6.32 1.15
CA GLY A 440 -90.05 6.71 2.36
C GLY A 440 -91.30 7.55 2.04
N GLU A 441 -91.16 8.56 1.17
CA GLU A 441 -92.24 9.41 0.70
C GLU A 441 -93.28 8.64 -0.14
N LEU A 442 -92.86 7.65 -0.93
CA LEU A 442 -93.77 6.75 -1.64
C LEU A 442 -94.57 5.87 -0.66
N CYS A 443 -93.91 5.32 0.36
CA CYS A 443 -94.55 4.48 1.36
C CYS A 443 -95.58 5.25 2.21
N THR A 444 -95.31 6.50 2.59
CA THR A 444 -96.30 7.33 3.30
C THR A 444 -97.47 7.73 2.41
N ALA A 445 -97.23 8.04 1.13
CA ALA A 445 -98.30 8.27 0.16
C ALA A 445 -99.22 7.04 -0.02
N LEU A 446 -98.64 5.83 -0.05
CA LEU A 446 -99.40 4.56 -0.15
C LEU A 446 -100.21 4.25 1.12
N ASP A 447 -99.63 4.42 2.30
CA ASP A 447 -100.30 4.19 3.59
C ASP A 447 -101.46 5.20 3.82
N ASN A 448 -101.27 6.46 3.42
CA ASN A 448 -102.36 7.45 3.40
C ASN A 448 -103.46 7.08 2.39
N HIS A 449 -103.12 6.53 1.23
CA HIS A 449 -104.11 6.07 0.26
C HIS A 449 -104.95 4.89 0.80
N TRP A 450 -104.33 3.94 1.50
CA TRP A 450 -105.06 2.86 2.19
C TRP A 450 -105.93 3.35 3.36
N LYS A 451 -105.64 4.54 3.91
CA LYS A 451 -106.49 5.24 4.90
C LYS A 451 -107.62 6.07 4.28
N GLY A 452 -107.72 6.13 2.95
CA GLY A 452 -108.83 6.72 2.21
C GLY A 452 -108.51 8.04 1.49
N GLU A 453 -107.28 8.54 1.55
CA GLU A 453 -106.88 9.72 0.77
C GLU A 453 -106.63 9.38 -0.71
N ARG A 454 -106.54 10.39 -1.58
CA ARG A 454 -106.14 10.18 -2.99
C ARG A 454 -104.63 10.03 -3.07
N LEU A 455 -104.16 8.97 -3.73
CA LEU A 455 -102.74 8.76 -4.00
C LEU A 455 -102.19 9.89 -4.90
N ILE A 456 -101.22 10.63 -4.39
CA ILE A 456 -100.40 11.60 -5.14
C ILE A 456 -98.96 11.09 -5.08
N ILE A 457 -98.31 10.95 -6.24
CA ILE A 457 -96.92 10.48 -6.32
C ILE A 457 -95.99 11.67 -6.02
N PRO A 458 -95.06 11.57 -5.05
CA PRO A 458 -94.09 12.63 -4.75
C PRO A 458 -93.15 12.91 -5.93
N GLU A 459 -92.77 14.17 -6.16
CA GLU A 459 -91.85 14.55 -7.25
C GLU A 459 -90.47 13.89 -7.12
N SER A 460 -90.03 13.59 -5.89
CA SER A 460 -88.81 12.82 -5.58
C SER A 460 -88.78 11.43 -6.23
N CYS A 461 -89.95 10.84 -6.50
CA CYS A 461 -90.07 9.55 -7.20
C CYS A 461 -89.86 9.68 -8.71
N ASN A 462 -89.98 10.88 -9.28
CA ASN A 462 -89.79 11.12 -10.71
C ASN A 462 -88.32 11.38 -11.08
N GLU A 463 -87.49 11.89 -10.16
CA GLU A 463 -86.05 12.13 -10.43
C GLU A 463 -85.21 10.85 -10.54
N LEU A 464 -85.71 9.71 -10.06
CA LEU A 464 -84.96 8.46 -9.93
C LEU A 464 -85.50 7.36 -10.86
N VAL A 465 -84.59 6.66 -11.53
CA VAL A 465 -84.91 5.67 -12.57
C VAL A 465 -85.45 4.37 -11.95
N GLU A 466 -84.90 3.97 -10.80
CA GLU A 466 -85.36 2.82 -10.02
C GLU A 466 -86.78 3.03 -9.50
N MET A 467 -87.13 4.24 -9.08
CA MET A 467 -88.48 4.61 -8.62
C MET A 467 -89.50 4.52 -9.76
N HIS A 468 -89.14 5.00 -10.96
CA HIS A 468 -89.92 4.81 -12.18
C HIS A 468 -90.17 3.31 -12.49
N HIS A 469 -89.14 2.46 -12.37
CA HIS A 469 -89.31 1.00 -12.56
C HIS A 469 -90.18 0.35 -11.47
N LEU A 470 -90.08 0.82 -10.22
CA LEU A 470 -90.84 0.32 -9.07
C LEU A 470 -92.34 0.69 -9.17
N LEU A 471 -92.67 1.95 -9.50
CA LEU A 471 -94.04 2.41 -9.76
C LEU A 471 -94.71 1.58 -10.87
N ARG A 472 -94.00 1.41 -12.00
CA ARG A 472 -94.49 0.69 -13.16
C ARG A 472 -94.71 -0.80 -12.90
N SER A 473 -93.83 -1.44 -12.13
CA SER A 473 -93.98 -2.86 -11.78
C SER A 473 -95.14 -3.10 -10.80
N MET A 474 -95.39 -2.16 -9.86
CA MET A 474 -96.55 -2.20 -8.97
C MET A 474 -97.87 -1.78 -9.65
N HIS A 475 -97.86 -1.50 -10.96
CA HIS A 475 -99.02 -1.11 -11.77
C HIS A 475 -99.74 0.17 -11.30
N ILE A 476 -99.11 0.99 -10.45
CA ILE A 476 -99.69 2.20 -9.83
C ILE A 476 -100.06 3.25 -10.90
N ASP A 477 -99.36 3.27 -12.03
CA ASP A 477 -99.67 4.07 -13.23
C ASP A 477 -101.15 3.94 -13.67
N THR A 478 -101.79 2.80 -13.38
CA THR A 478 -103.20 2.52 -13.71
C THR A 478 -104.22 3.05 -12.68
N LEU A 479 -103.78 3.34 -11.46
CA LEU A 479 -104.64 3.91 -10.40
C LEU A 479 -104.78 5.44 -10.52
N SER A 480 -103.77 6.11 -11.08
CA SER A 480 -103.79 7.57 -11.30
C SER A 480 -104.74 8.00 -12.44
N THR A 481 -105.06 7.11 -13.38
CA THR A 481 -105.52 7.49 -14.73
C THR A 481 -106.96 7.08 -15.06
N ARG A 482 -107.96 7.69 -14.41
CA ARG A 482 -109.35 7.72 -14.91
C ARG A 482 -109.99 9.12 -14.87
N SER A 483 -110.65 9.45 -15.98
CA SER A 483 -111.24 10.75 -16.37
C SER A 483 -110.24 11.90 -16.57
N HIS A 484 -110.30 12.70 -17.65
CA HIS A 484 -110.81 12.46 -19.01
C HIS A 484 -110.12 13.47 -19.99
N PRO A 485 -110.21 13.32 -21.33
CA PRO A 485 -109.32 13.99 -22.30
C PRO A 485 -109.95 15.21 -23.01
N ILE A 486 -109.18 15.90 -23.87
CA ILE A 486 -109.59 16.30 -25.24
C ILE A 486 -108.38 16.79 -26.09
N ASN A 487 -108.24 16.17 -27.27
CA ASN A 487 -107.63 16.60 -28.55
C ASN A 487 -106.39 17.53 -28.64
N HIS A 488 -105.28 16.99 -29.18
CA HIS A 488 -104.72 17.20 -30.55
C HIS A 488 -104.57 18.63 -31.14
N PRO A 489 -103.56 18.91 -32.01
CA PRO A 489 -103.01 17.99 -33.04
C PRO A 489 -101.47 17.83 -33.07
N ALA A 490 -100.96 17.14 -34.10
CA ALA A 490 -99.57 16.73 -34.24
C ALA A 490 -98.78 17.50 -35.31
N THR A 491 -97.47 17.60 -35.12
CA THR A 491 -96.47 17.91 -36.16
C THR A 491 -95.24 17.00 -36.00
N HIS A 492 -94.65 16.59 -37.11
CA HIS A 492 -93.46 15.72 -37.13
C HIS A 492 -92.16 16.54 -36.95
N PRO A 493 -91.11 15.95 -36.36
CA PRO A 493 -89.74 16.18 -36.75
C PRO A 493 -89.21 15.05 -37.67
N VAL A 494 -88.30 15.40 -38.57
CA VAL A 494 -87.73 14.49 -39.58
C VAL A 494 -86.47 13.79 -39.06
N THR A 495 -86.32 12.50 -39.38
CA THR A 495 -85.05 11.77 -39.26
C THR A 495 -84.29 11.76 -40.58
N GLN A 496 -83.05 12.27 -40.58
CA GLN A 496 -81.99 11.81 -41.49
C GLN A 496 -80.63 11.87 -40.78
N PRO A 497 -79.66 11.01 -41.16
CA PRO A 497 -78.44 10.79 -40.39
C PRO A 497 -77.28 11.71 -40.79
N LEU A 498 -76.30 11.82 -39.90
CA LEU A 498 -74.93 12.19 -40.26
C LEU A 498 -73.98 11.03 -39.94
N SER A 499 -72.95 10.88 -40.78
CA SER A 499 -72.14 9.67 -40.93
C SER A 499 -70.93 9.62 -40.00
N HIS A 500 -70.40 8.40 -39.81
CA HIS A 500 -69.03 8.21 -39.33
C HIS A 500 -68.00 8.94 -40.21
N GLU A 501 -66.96 9.44 -39.56
CA GLU A 501 -65.64 9.62 -40.18
C GLU A 501 -64.60 8.93 -39.27
N SER A 502 -63.50 8.44 -39.85
CA SER A 502 -62.58 7.52 -39.18
C SER A 502 -61.20 8.11 -38.92
N SER A 503 -60.70 7.95 -37.70
CA SER A 503 -59.27 7.95 -37.41
C SER A 503 -58.96 6.83 -36.41
N GLY A 504 -58.05 5.93 -36.78
CA GLY A 504 -57.73 4.73 -35.99
C GLY A 504 -56.40 4.84 -35.26
N HIS A 505 -56.28 4.14 -34.13
CA HIS A 505 -54.99 3.77 -33.55
C HIS A 505 -55.03 2.32 -33.02
N PRO A 506 -53.88 1.62 -32.97
CA PRO A 506 -53.84 0.16 -33.00
C PRO A 506 -53.95 -0.53 -31.62
N PHE A 507 -54.22 -1.84 -31.69
CA PHE A 507 -54.13 -2.79 -30.58
C PHE A 507 -52.75 -2.81 -29.91
N THR A 508 -52.73 -3.07 -28.59
CA THR A 508 -51.80 -4.01 -27.94
C THR A 508 -52.50 -4.64 -26.71
N PRO A 509 -52.11 -5.85 -26.26
CA PRO A 509 -52.99 -6.71 -25.46
C PRO A 509 -52.88 -6.54 -23.93
N ARG A 510 -53.95 -6.93 -23.24
CA ARG A 510 -53.95 -7.19 -21.78
C ARG A 510 -53.28 -8.53 -21.46
N PRO A 511 -52.47 -8.64 -20.40
CA PRO A 511 -52.41 -9.88 -19.60
C PRO A 511 -53.65 -9.94 -18.68
N VAL A 512 -54.21 -11.14 -18.48
CA VAL A 512 -55.32 -11.38 -17.54
C VAL A 512 -54.77 -12.04 -16.27
N THR A 513 -54.96 -11.40 -15.13
CA THR A 513 -54.64 -11.97 -13.82
C THR A 513 -55.88 -12.64 -13.24
N ASN A 514 -55.87 -13.97 -13.10
CA ASN A 514 -56.80 -14.70 -12.25
C ASN A 514 -56.00 -15.53 -11.24
N LEU A 515 -56.36 -15.42 -9.96
CA LEU A 515 -55.81 -16.22 -8.86
C LEU A 515 -56.62 -17.52 -8.68
N PHE A 516 -56.08 -18.41 -7.83
CA PHE A 516 -56.73 -19.58 -7.23
C PHE A 516 -57.03 -20.78 -8.15
N SER A 517 -56.13 -21.75 -8.10
CA SER A 517 -56.46 -23.03 -7.45
C SER A 517 -55.24 -23.59 -6.72
N SER A 518 -55.44 -24.41 -5.69
CA SER A 518 -54.41 -24.91 -4.79
C SER A 518 -54.47 -26.42 -4.65
N GLN A 519 -53.31 -27.10 -4.57
CA GLN A 519 -52.91 -27.96 -3.44
C GLN A 519 -51.63 -28.77 -3.74
N HIS A 520 -50.96 -29.16 -2.65
CA HIS A 520 -49.98 -30.25 -2.40
C HIS A 520 -49.03 -30.75 -3.52
N GLY A 521 -47.73 -30.98 -3.25
CA GLY A 521 -46.95 -30.74 -2.03
C GLY A 521 -45.74 -31.67 -1.87
N LEU A 522 -44.83 -31.32 -0.95
CA LEU A 522 -43.62 -32.07 -0.52
C LEU A 522 -42.50 -32.17 -1.61
N GLU A 523 -41.19 -32.08 -1.34
CA GLU A 523 -40.35 -31.64 -0.20
C GLU A 523 -38.88 -31.49 -0.73
N GLN A 524 -37.87 -30.81 -0.18
CA GLN A 524 -37.62 -29.97 1.02
C GLN A 524 -37.14 -28.55 0.56
N GLN A 525 -36.77 -27.50 1.33
CA GLN A 525 -36.09 -27.28 2.64
C GLN A 525 -34.59 -27.65 2.65
N ARG A 526 -33.64 -26.97 3.32
CA ARG A 526 -33.50 -25.70 4.10
C ARG A 526 -31.99 -25.32 4.08
N GLU A 527 -31.43 -24.15 4.39
CA GLU A 527 -31.81 -22.79 4.85
C GLU A 527 -30.70 -21.82 4.28
N GLY A 528 -30.45 -20.55 4.64
CA GLY A 528 -31.02 -19.59 5.61
C GLY A 528 -30.13 -18.33 5.77
N PRO A 529 -30.54 -17.13 5.32
CA PRO A 529 -29.70 -15.91 5.33
C PRO A 529 -30.16 -14.84 6.34
N SER A 530 -29.31 -13.84 6.64
CA SER A 530 -29.65 -12.39 6.78
C SER A 530 -28.49 -11.54 7.32
N PRO A 531 -28.38 -10.29 6.86
CA PRO A 531 -28.24 -9.15 7.79
C PRO A 531 -29.04 -7.90 7.37
N LEU A 532 -29.58 -7.13 8.33
CA LEU A 532 -29.87 -5.68 8.27
C LEU A 532 -30.24 -5.17 9.71
N PRO A 533 -30.14 -3.86 10.05
CA PRO A 533 -30.10 -3.38 11.44
C PRO A 533 -31.37 -2.64 11.93
N GLY A 534 -31.42 -2.35 13.25
CA GLY A 534 -32.39 -1.44 13.87
C GLY A 534 -31.95 -0.90 15.25
N PHE A 535 -32.10 0.41 15.45
CA PHE A 535 -31.93 1.21 16.68
C PHE A 535 -33.10 2.22 16.73
N PRO A 536 -33.37 3.02 17.80
CA PRO A 536 -32.72 3.10 19.12
C PRO A 536 -33.70 3.13 20.33
N ARG A 537 -33.16 3.18 21.57
CA ARG A 537 -33.58 4.14 22.63
C ARG A 537 -32.61 4.21 23.82
N ARG A 538 -32.76 5.26 24.64
CA ARG A 538 -31.94 5.65 25.82
C ARG A 538 -32.64 5.21 27.13
N PRO A 539 -31.96 5.18 28.30
CA PRO A 539 -31.89 6.39 29.14
C PRO A 539 -30.54 6.58 29.90
N MET A 540 -30.48 7.58 30.79
CA MET A 540 -29.33 7.91 31.65
C MET A 540 -29.66 7.67 33.13
N SER A 541 -28.67 7.26 33.94
CA SER A 541 -28.43 7.82 35.27
C SER A 541 -27.09 7.37 35.90
N ALA A 542 -26.49 8.28 36.67
CA ALA A 542 -25.49 8.06 37.71
C ALA A 542 -26.14 8.58 39.04
N PRO A 543 -25.50 8.66 40.23
CA PRO A 543 -24.08 8.45 40.58
C PRO A 543 -23.82 7.65 41.89
N LEU A 544 -22.55 7.54 42.31
CA LEU A 544 -22.09 7.86 43.68
C LEU A 544 -20.56 7.77 43.83
N GLN A 545 -20.03 8.43 44.87
CA GLN A 545 -18.61 8.42 45.29
C GLN A 545 -18.46 7.63 46.61
N ALA A 546 -17.27 7.06 46.89
CA ALA A 546 -16.67 7.07 48.25
C ALA A 546 -15.25 6.46 48.32
N ASN A 547 -14.40 7.10 49.14
CA ASN A 547 -13.33 6.57 50.02
C ASN A 547 -12.07 5.84 49.49
N LEU A 548 -10.94 6.54 49.69
CA LEU A 548 -9.59 6.01 50.00
C LEU A 548 -9.54 5.44 51.44
N PRO A 549 -8.53 4.61 51.81
CA PRO A 549 -7.31 5.15 52.46
C PRO A 549 -5.98 4.46 52.06
N LYS A 550 -4.87 4.89 52.68
CA LYS A 550 -3.48 4.38 52.49
C LYS A 550 -3.10 3.27 53.49
N SER A 551 -2.18 2.38 53.08
CA SER A 551 -1.11 1.73 53.87
C SER A 551 -0.38 0.69 52.98
N ASP A 552 0.83 0.19 53.23
CA ASP A 552 2.01 0.73 53.94
C ASP A 552 3.29 -0.01 53.46
N GLU A 553 4.46 0.30 54.02
CA GLU A 553 5.72 -0.41 53.78
C GLU A 553 5.70 -1.89 54.23
N MET A 554 6.42 -2.80 53.52
CA MET A 554 7.61 -3.50 54.05
C MET A 554 8.12 -4.66 53.18
N LYS A 555 9.46 -4.67 52.98
CA LYS A 555 10.41 -5.81 53.07
C LYS A 555 9.88 -7.25 52.82
N ARG A 556 10.52 -7.96 51.88
CA ARG A 556 11.68 -8.83 52.19
C ARG A 556 12.35 -9.45 50.95
N ASN A 557 13.66 -9.67 51.10
CA ASN A 557 14.57 -10.57 50.37
C ASN A 557 14.70 -10.34 48.85
#